data_AF-A0A8T7C2Z9-F1
#
_entry.id   AF-A0A8T7C2Z9-F1
#
_cell.length_a   1.000
_cell.length_b   1.000
_cell.length_c   1.000
_cell.angle_alpha   90.00
_cell.angle_beta   90.00
_cell.angle_gamma   90.00
#
_symmetry.space_group_name_H-M   'P 1'
#
loop_
_entity.id
_entity.type
_entity.pdbx_description
1 polymer ?
#
loop_
_entity_poly.entity_id
_entity_poly.type
_entity_poly.pdbx_seq_one_letter_code
_entity_poly.pdbx_strand_id
1 'polypeptide(L)'
;MSNSYTLRTGTLPLLVSFPHNGILIPQDIQAGMTPAGKSSKDTDWWVRDVYTCLDKMDASVLVARYSRYVIDLNRAPDDEALYPGQTETRLCPTITFDGAPLYEQDGPDSTEIQRRIDTYWWPYHAALRDELKRLRDLHGYVVLWDAHSIRGFVPLFFSGQLPDFNIGTHDGRSADPALADALMDYCGAQIRETAVLNGRFKGGFITRHYGDPVYGVHAVQLELNQQLYLDDENMVPPVLHPEKSRQLAAVLRDLLELTLRTAAEIARRPS
;
A
#
# COMPACT_ATOMS: atom_id res chain seq x y z
N MET A 1 20.69 6.60 -9.52
CA MET A 1 19.23 6.39 -9.28
C MET A 1 19.06 4.94 -8.86
N SER A 2 18.30 4.67 -7.79
CA SER A 2 18.06 3.30 -7.35
C SER A 2 17.24 2.53 -8.39
N ASN A 3 17.51 1.23 -8.53
CA ASN A 3 16.73 0.32 -9.36
C ASN A 3 15.64 -0.41 -8.55
N SER A 4 15.40 -0.02 -7.29
CA SER A 4 14.44 -0.67 -6.37
C SER A 4 12.98 -0.29 -6.60
N TYR A 5 12.71 0.75 -7.37
CA TYR A 5 11.38 1.25 -7.68
C TYR A 5 11.32 1.89 -9.07
N THR A 6 10.11 2.21 -9.53
CA THR A 6 9.87 3.18 -10.60
C THR A 6 9.08 4.36 -10.03
N LEU A 7 9.44 5.58 -10.45
CA LEU A 7 8.71 6.80 -10.11
C LEU A 7 8.36 7.52 -11.41
N ARG A 8 7.06 7.73 -11.63
CA ARG A 8 6.55 8.68 -12.62
C ARG A 8 6.06 9.90 -11.88
N THR A 9 6.64 11.07 -12.17
CA THR A 9 6.21 12.34 -11.58
C THR A 9 5.05 12.93 -12.38
N GLY A 10 4.01 13.40 -11.71
CA GLY A 10 2.91 14.19 -12.29
C GLY A 10 2.83 15.59 -11.68
N THR A 11 1.79 16.34 -12.02
CA THR A 11 1.55 17.70 -11.48
C THR A 11 0.34 17.81 -10.57
N LEU A 12 -0.54 16.81 -10.48
CA LEU A 12 -1.64 16.82 -9.50
C LEU A 12 -1.11 16.72 -8.06
N PRO A 13 -1.82 17.27 -7.04
CA PRO A 13 -1.46 17.13 -5.63
C PRO A 13 -1.77 15.72 -5.09
N LEU A 14 -1.34 14.69 -5.81
CA LEU A 14 -1.56 13.28 -5.53
C LEU A 14 -0.30 12.47 -5.84
N LEU A 15 0.17 11.74 -4.84
CA LEU A 15 1.14 10.66 -4.99
C LEU A 15 0.44 9.34 -4.67
N VAL A 16 0.42 8.41 -5.63
CA VAL A 16 -0.02 7.04 -5.40
C VAL A 16 1.20 6.13 -5.21
N SER A 17 1.26 5.49 -4.05
CA SER A 17 2.35 4.61 -3.61
C SER A 17 1.89 3.15 -3.68
N PHE A 18 2.70 2.30 -4.31
CA PHE A 18 2.48 0.86 -4.41
C PHE A 18 3.69 0.12 -3.82
N PRO A 19 3.82 0.04 -2.48
CA PRO A 19 5.00 -0.48 -1.81
C PRO A 19 5.13 -2.01 -1.92
N HIS A 20 4.04 -2.73 -2.20
CA HIS A 20 4.00 -4.20 -2.21
C HIS A 20 3.67 -4.83 -3.57
N ASN A 21 3.71 -4.04 -4.65
CA ASN A 21 3.46 -4.52 -6.01
C ASN A 21 4.68 -5.24 -6.64
N GLY A 22 5.85 -5.14 -6.02
CA GLY A 22 7.08 -5.76 -6.52
C GLY A 22 7.06 -7.28 -6.36
N ILE A 23 7.61 -8.01 -7.34
CA ILE A 23 7.70 -9.48 -7.30
C ILE A 23 9.14 -10.00 -7.35
N LEU A 24 10.10 -9.13 -7.64
CA LEU A 24 11.49 -9.54 -7.82
C LEU A 24 12.10 -9.93 -6.47
N ILE A 25 12.86 -11.02 -6.47
CA ILE A 25 13.69 -11.44 -5.35
C ILE A 25 15.13 -11.55 -5.89
N PRO A 26 16.10 -10.80 -5.34
CA PRO A 26 17.51 -10.90 -5.72
C PRO A 26 18.04 -12.33 -5.55
N GLN A 27 18.91 -12.79 -6.45
CA GLN A 27 19.42 -14.16 -6.43
C GLN A 27 20.11 -14.54 -5.12
N ASP A 28 20.86 -13.62 -4.51
CA ASP A 28 21.52 -13.77 -3.22
C ASP A 28 20.52 -14.03 -2.08
N ILE A 29 19.36 -13.38 -2.12
CA ILE A 29 18.28 -13.60 -1.14
C ILE A 29 17.51 -14.88 -1.47
N GLN A 30 17.18 -15.08 -2.74
CA GLN A 30 16.41 -16.22 -3.23
C GLN A 30 17.12 -17.56 -2.95
N ALA A 31 18.45 -17.57 -2.93
CA ALA A 31 19.26 -18.76 -2.66
C ALA A 31 18.96 -19.39 -1.28
N GLY A 32 18.65 -18.57 -0.28
CA GLY A 32 18.33 -19.03 1.08
C GLY A 32 16.85 -19.32 1.33
N MET A 33 15.98 -19.07 0.33
CA MET A 33 14.54 -19.17 0.50
C MET A 33 13.99 -20.57 0.22
N THR A 34 12.94 -20.93 0.96
CA THR A 34 12.10 -22.11 0.69
C THR A 34 11.35 -21.94 -0.63
N PRO A 35 10.74 -23.01 -1.18
CA PRO A 35 9.82 -22.87 -2.31
C PRO A 35 8.68 -21.86 -2.05
N ALA A 36 8.17 -21.80 -0.81
CA ALA A 36 7.16 -20.82 -0.42
C ALA A 36 7.72 -19.39 -0.46
N GLY A 37 8.94 -19.16 0.03
CA GLY A 37 9.59 -17.86 -0.05
C GLY A 37 9.87 -17.40 -1.49
N LYS A 38 10.20 -18.33 -2.39
CA LYS A 38 10.44 -18.03 -3.81
C LYS A 38 9.18 -17.65 -4.59
N SER A 39 8.00 -17.93 -4.05
CA SER A 39 6.72 -17.73 -4.75
C SER A 39 6.24 -16.29 -4.78
N SER A 40 6.66 -15.44 -3.82
CA SER A 40 6.08 -14.12 -3.60
C SER A 40 4.54 -14.14 -3.47
N LYS A 41 3.97 -15.21 -2.91
CA LYS A 41 2.51 -15.40 -2.79
C LYS A 41 1.78 -14.23 -2.14
N ASP A 42 2.37 -13.60 -1.12
CA ASP A 42 1.75 -12.51 -0.37
C ASP A 42 1.98 -11.11 -0.99
N THR A 43 2.35 -11.05 -2.28
CA THR A 43 2.37 -9.81 -3.05
C THR A 43 0.96 -9.25 -3.16
N ASP A 44 0.87 -7.92 -3.22
CA ASP A 44 -0.34 -7.20 -3.61
C ASP A 44 -0.53 -7.35 -5.13
N TRP A 45 -0.79 -8.59 -5.57
CA TRP A 45 -0.74 -9.00 -6.96
C TRP A 45 -1.66 -8.16 -7.82
N TRP A 46 -1.14 -7.59 -8.90
CA TRP A 46 -1.87 -6.78 -9.89
C TRP A 46 -2.60 -5.55 -9.33
N VAL A 47 -2.28 -5.13 -8.09
CA VAL A 47 -2.96 -3.96 -7.50
C VAL A 47 -2.72 -2.72 -8.34
N ARG A 48 -1.51 -2.48 -8.87
CA ARG A 48 -1.28 -1.34 -9.78
C ARG A 48 -2.11 -1.46 -11.05
N ASP A 49 -2.25 -2.65 -11.61
CA ASP A 49 -2.93 -2.89 -12.89
C ASP A 49 -4.42 -2.56 -12.85
N VAL A 50 -5.08 -2.67 -11.69
CA VAL A 50 -6.49 -2.26 -11.55
C VAL A 50 -6.68 -0.75 -11.44
N TYR A 51 -5.63 0.02 -11.14
CA TYR A 51 -5.65 1.50 -11.17
C TYR A 51 -5.40 2.05 -12.60
N THR A 52 -6.11 1.54 -13.60
CA THR A 52 -5.93 1.96 -15.02
C THR A 52 -6.14 3.46 -15.25
N CYS A 53 -6.90 4.13 -14.39
CA CYS A 53 -7.10 5.58 -14.43
C CYS A 53 -5.79 6.37 -14.29
N LEU A 54 -4.80 5.83 -13.56
CA LEU A 54 -3.52 6.50 -13.35
C LEU A 54 -2.73 6.70 -14.64
N ASP A 55 -2.98 5.93 -15.70
CA ASP A 55 -2.30 6.10 -16.99
C ASP A 55 -2.76 7.38 -17.72
N LYS A 56 -3.94 7.90 -17.34
CA LYS A 56 -4.53 9.12 -17.91
C LYS A 56 -4.49 10.29 -16.93
N MET A 57 -4.30 10.02 -15.64
CA MET A 57 -4.15 11.05 -14.61
C MET A 57 -2.69 11.50 -14.53
N ASP A 58 -2.49 12.82 -14.52
CA ASP A 58 -1.17 13.42 -14.27
C ASP A 58 -0.82 13.42 -12.76
N ALA A 59 -1.06 12.28 -12.10
CA ALA A 59 -0.67 12.02 -10.72
C ALA A 59 0.75 11.43 -10.69
N SER A 60 1.44 11.65 -9.58
CA SER A 60 2.69 10.95 -9.32
C SER A 60 2.44 9.52 -8.88
N VAL A 61 3.25 8.58 -9.37
CA VAL A 61 3.08 7.14 -9.10
C VAL A 61 4.42 6.51 -8.78
N LEU A 62 4.52 5.92 -7.59
CA LEU A 62 5.72 5.25 -7.08
C LEU A 62 5.43 3.75 -6.90
N VAL A 63 6.17 2.89 -7.60
CA VAL A 63 5.93 1.43 -7.60
C VAL A 63 7.19 0.68 -7.18
N ALA A 64 7.10 -0.14 -6.15
CA ALA A 64 8.19 -1.02 -5.74
C ALA A 64 8.44 -2.12 -6.78
N ARG A 65 9.70 -2.51 -6.96
CA ARG A 65 10.07 -3.60 -7.90
C ARG A 65 10.35 -4.92 -7.19
N TYR A 66 10.80 -4.86 -5.94
CA TYR A 66 11.16 -6.03 -5.15
C TYR A 66 10.02 -6.45 -4.23
N SER A 67 9.91 -7.75 -4.02
CA SER A 67 8.89 -8.37 -3.18
C SER A 67 8.98 -7.92 -1.74
N ARG A 68 7.83 -7.82 -1.07
CA ARG A 68 7.76 -7.59 0.37
C ARG A 68 8.48 -8.66 1.20
N TYR A 69 8.73 -9.85 0.63
CA TYR A 69 9.57 -10.88 1.25
C TYR A 69 11.06 -10.52 1.27
N VAL A 70 11.51 -9.61 0.40
CA VAL A 70 12.83 -9.01 0.47
C VAL A 70 12.85 -8.03 1.63
N ILE A 71 11.98 -7.04 1.59
CA ILE A 71 11.80 -6.04 2.65
C ILE A 71 10.43 -5.38 2.50
N ASP A 72 9.69 -5.28 3.61
CA ASP A 72 8.39 -4.65 3.65
C ASP A 72 8.54 -3.14 3.77
N LEU A 73 8.31 -2.44 2.66
CA LEU A 73 8.43 -0.98 2.57
C LEU A 73 7.33 -0.23 3.35
N ASN A 74 6.34 -0.92 3.90
CA ASN A 74 5.31 -0.32 4.76
C ASN A 74 5.54 -0.67 6.24
N ARG A 75 6.76 -1.08 6.60
CA ARG A 75 7.25 -1.26 7.98
C ARG A 75 8.32 -0.23 8.33
N ALA A 76 8.42 0.07 9.63
CA ALA A 76 9.45 0.94 10.16
C ALA A 76 10.84 0.28 10.02
N PRO A 77 11.92 1.06 9.78
CA PRO A 77 13.26 0.52 9.57
C PRO A 77 13.87 -0.08 10.85
N ASP A 78 13.33 0.26 12.01
CA ASP A 78 13.65 -0.32 13.33
C ASP A 78 12.72 -1.48 13.73
N ASP A 79 11.82 -1.89 12.83
CA ASP A 79 10.84 -2.97 13.03
C ASP A 79 9.86 -2.73 14.20
N GLU A 80 9.58 -1.46 14.52
CA GLU A 80 8.56 -1.12 15.52
C GLU A 80 7.18 -1.69 15.12
N ALA A 81 6.52 -2.31 16.11
CA ALA A 81 5.20 -2.91 15.95
C ALA A 81 4.13 -1.87 15.60
N LEU A 82 3.36 -2.10 14.53
CA LEU A 82 2.30 -1.17 14.09
C LEU A 82 0.97 -1.42 14.81
N TYR A 83 0.74 -2.67 15.22
CA TYR A 83 -0.49 -3.12 15.86
C TYR A 83 -0.17 -3.93 17.12
N PRO A 84 0.17 -3.27 18.24
CA PRO A 84 0.51 -3.96 19.49
C PRO A 84 -0.56 -4.97 19.91
N GLY A 85 -0.12 -6.21 20.17
CA GLY A 85 -1.01 -7.30 20.56
C GLY A 85 -1.72 -8.02 19.39
N GLN A 86 -1.46 -7.63 18.14
CA GLN A 86 -1.95 -8.33 16.95
C GLN A 86 -0.79 -9.03 16.21
N THR A 87 -1.10 -10.12 15.51
CA THR A 87 -0.13 -10.76 14.64
C THR A 87 0.18 -9.88 13.44
N GLU A 88 1.46 -9.70 13.17
CA GLU A 88 1.95 -8.89 12.06
C GLU A 88 3.29 -9.42 11.52
N THR A 89 3.60 -9.06 10.27
CA THR A 89 4.91 -9.34 9.68
C THR A 89 5.96 -8.31 10.12
N ARG A 90 7.22 -8.70 10.00
CA ARG A 90 8.40 -7.88 10.26
C ARG A 90 8.85 -7.12 9.01
N LEU A 91 9.73 -6.14 9.18
CA LEU A 91 10.44 -5.41 8.13
C LEU A 91 11.09 -6.35 7.12
N CYS A 92 11.76 -7.39 7.61
CA CYS A 92 12.20 -8.52 6.77
C CYS A 92 11.42 -9.76 7.21
N PRO A 93 10.31 -10.11 6.52
CA PRO A 93 9.46 -11.22 6.92
C PRO A 93 10.23 -12.54 6.92
N THR A 94 9.89 -13.43 7.86
CA THR A 94 10.44 -14.80 7.96
C THR A 94 9.38 -15.88 7.74
N ILE A 95 8.11 -15.50 7.70
CA ILE A 95 6.96 -16.37 7.44
C ILE A 95 6.03 -15.76 6.38
N THR A 96 5.32 -16.59 5.64
CA THR A 96 4.19 -16.18 4.79
C THR A 96 2.96 -15.87 5.65
N PHE A 97 1.93 -15.30 5.02
CA PHE A 97 0.62 -15.08 5.61
C PHE A 97 -0.12 -16.39 5.94
N ASP A 98 0.29 -17.50 5.33
CA ASP A 98 -0.18 -18.85 5.67
C ASP A 98 0.65 -19.49 6.81
N GLY A 99 1.67 -18.78 7.34
CA GLY A 99 2.54 -19.26 8.40
C GLY A 99 3.68 -20.18 7.94
N ALA A 100 3.89 -20.35 6.64
CA ALA A 100 4.99 -21.16 6.12
C ALA A 100 6.33 -20.40 6.23
N PRO A 101 7.45 -21.06 6.54
CA PRO A 101 8.75 -20.40 6.62
C PRO A 101 9.21 -19.91 5.24
N LEU A 102 9.78 -18.69 5.21
CA LEU A 102 10.34 -18.10 3.98
C LEU A 102 11.76 -18.58 3.70
N TYR A 103 12.52 -18.98 4.72
CA TYR A 103 13.94 -19.38 4.61
C TYR A 103 14.15 -20.85 5.03
N GLU A 104 15.12 -21.52 4.38
CA GLU A 104 15.50 -22.92 4.69
C GLU A 104 16.22 -23.05 6.03
N GLN A 105 16.81 -21.95 6.51
CA GLN A 105 17.51 -21.82 7.78
C GLN A 105 16.96 -20.57 8.49
N ASP A 106 17.71 -20.06 9.48
CA ASP A 106 17.42 -18.76 10.07
C ASP A 106 17.33 -17.66 9.00
N GLY A 107 16.41 -16.72 9.22
CA GLY A 107 16.19 -15.59 8.32
C GLY A 107 17.35 -14.58 8.32
N PRO A 108 17.17 -13.40 7.71
CA PRO A 108 18.24 -12.41 7.63
C PRO A 108 18.67 -11.94 9.01
N ASP A 109 19.98 -11.91 9.24
CA ASP A 109 20.57 -11.32 10.45
C ASP A 109 20.55 -9.79 10.41
N SER A 110 21.04 -9.14 11.46
CA SER A 110 21.07 -7.68 11.55
C SER A 110 21.91 -7.01 10.45
N THR A 111 22.98 -7.66 9.98
CA THR A 111 23.83 -7.13 8.91
C THR A 111 23.08 -7.16 7.58
N GLU A 112 22.40 -8.27 7.30
CA GLU A 112 21.59 -8.42 6.08
C GLU A 112 20.36 -7.52 6.10
N ILE A 113 19.69 -7.36 7.25
CA ILE A 113 18.59 -6.40 7.41
C ILE A 113 19.07 -4.98 7.09
N GLN A 114 20.20 -4.55 7.68
CA GLN A 114 20.76 -3.21 7.41
C GLN A 114 21.09 -3.01 5.93
N ARG A 115 21.71 -4.02 5.28
CA ARG A 115 21.98 -3.97 3.84
C ARG A 115 20.70 -3.78 3.03
N ARG A 116 19.61 -4.46 3.38
CA ARG A 116 18.31 -4.33 2.69
C ARG A 116 17.68 -2.97 2.94
N ILE A 117 17.81 -2.42 4.14
CA ILE A 117 17.39 -1.05 4.45
C ILE A 117 18.10 -0.07 3.52
N ASP A 118 19.42 -0.13 3.42
CA ASP A 118 20.22 0.79 2.61
C ASP A 118 19.96 0.62 1.10
N THR A 119 19.71 -0.62 0.66
CA THR A 119 19.57 -0.95 -0.77
C THR A 119 18.15 -0.71 -1.31
N TYR A 120 17.13 -0.99 -0.50
CA TYR A 120 15.73 -1.03 -0.97
C TYR A 120 14.85 -0.03 -0.26
N TRP A 121 14.91 0.00 1.08
CA TRP A 121 14.02 0.81 1.91
C TRP A 121 14.33 2.30 1.80
N TRP A 122 15.56 2.72 2.13
CA TRP A 122 15.95 4.12 2.08
C TRP A 122 15.73 4.77 0.72
N PRO A 123 16.08 4.13 -0.41
CA PRO A 123 15.83 4.72 -1.71
C PRO A 123 14.34 4.93 -2.02
N TYR A 124 13.47 4.00 -1.62
CA TYR A 124 12.02 4.12 -1.81
C TYR A 124 11.47 5.28 -0.97
N HIS A 125 11.82 5.30 0.31
CA HIS A 125 11.37 6.32 1.26
C HIS A 125 11.93 7.72 0.96
N ALA A 126 13.14 7.81 0.40
CA ALA A 126 13.68 9.07 -0.11
C ALA A 126 12.85 9.60 -1.28
N ALA A 127 12.54 8.75 -2.27
CA ALA A 127 11.71 9.14 -3.41
C ALA A 127 10.31 9.57 -3.00
N LEU A 128 9.70 8.83 -2.07
CA LEU A 128 8.38 9.14 -1.53
C LEU A 128 8.39 10.50 -0.81
N ARG A 129 9.32 10.71 0.12
CA ARG A 129 9.47 11.98 0.87
C ARG A 129 9.70 13.17 -0.06
N ASP A 130 10.64 13.02 -1.00
CA ASP A 130 11.06 14.11 -1.87
C ASP A 130 9.92 14.50 -2.83
N GLU A 131 9.14 13.52 -3.30
CA GLU A 131 8.00 13.76 -4.17
C GLU A 131 6.80 14.37 -3.42
N LEU A 132 6.49 13.91 -2.21
CA LEU A 132 5.47 14.55 -1.37
C LEU A 132 5.83 16.00 -1.09
N LYS A 133 7.09 16.27 -0.74
CA LYS A 133 7.57 17.64 -0.54
C LYS A 133 7.37 18.47 -1.80
N ARG A 134 7.78 17.96 -2.97
CA ARG A 134 7.66 18.69 -4.24
C ARG A 134 6.21 19.05 -4.57
N LEU A 135 5.29 18.10 -4.44
CA LEU A 135 3.87 18.32 -4.73
C LEU A 135 3.23 19.28 -3.71
N ARG A 136 3.54 19.13 -2.43
CA ARG A 136 3.07 20.07 -1.40
C ARG A 136 3.59 21.49 -1.65
N ASP A 137 4.86 21.65 -2.00
CA ASP A 137 5.45 22.97 -2.27
C ASP A 137 4.78 23.64 -3.49
N LEU A 138 4.25 22.86 -4.45
CA LEU A 138 3.54 23.36 -5.63
C LEU A 138 2.10 23.79 -5.33
N HIS A 139 1.39 23.09 -4.45
CA HIS A 139 -0.06 23.25 -4.25
C HIS A 139 -0.45 23.79 -2.88
N GLY A 140 0.48 23.84 -1.92
CA GLY A 140 0.21 24.09 -0.51
C GLY A 140 -0.31 22.86 0.25
N TYR A 141 -0.68 21.79 -0.46
CA TYR A 141 -1.12 20.51 0.11
C TYR A 141 -0.81 19.35 -0.84
N VAL A 142 -0.87 18.11 -0.35
CA VAL A 142 -0.73 16.89 -1.15
C VAL A 142 -1.48 15.74 -0.47
N VAL A 143 -2.01 14.82 -1.28
CA VAL A 143 -2.52 13.54 -0.80
C VAL A 143 -1.58 12.41 -1.17
N LEU A 144 -1.19 11.60 -0.18
CA LEU A 144 -0.57 10.30 -0.34
C LEU A 144 -1.66 9.22 -0.31
N TRP A 145 -1.81 8.51 -1.43
CA TRP A 145 -2.67 7.33 -1.53
C TRP A 145 -1.79 6.07 -1.50
N ASP A 146 -1.78 5.39 -0.36
CA ASP A 146 -1.00 4.17 -0.13
C ASP A 146 -1.86 2.96 -0.54
N ALA A 147 -1.64 2.46 -1.76
CA ALA A 147 -2.47 1.46 -2.40
C ALA A 147 -1.98 0.04 -2.12
N HIS A 148 -2.89 -0.78 -1.61
CA HIS A 148 -2.62 -2.14 -1.17
C HIS A 148 -3.71 -3.12 -1.58
N SER A 149 -3.36 -4.40 -1.57
CA SER A 149 -4.34 -5.47 -1.60
C SER A 149 -3.84 -6.72 -0.88
N ILE A 150 -4.80 -7.48 -0.35
CA ILE A 150 -4.54 -8.73 0.35
C ILE A 150 -5.59 -9.77 0.00
N ARG A 151 -5.22 -11.04 0.14
CA ARG A 151 -6.17 -12.16 0.04
C ARG A 151 -7.34 -11.95 1.00
N GLY A 152 -8.56 -12.24 0.53
CA GLY A 152 -9.80 -12.06 1.30
C GLY A 152 -9.87 -12.92 2.57
N PHE A 153 -9.09 -14.00 2.64
CA PHE A 153 -9.00 -14.88 3.80
C PHE A 153 -7.55 -15.07 4.23
N VAL A 154 -7.17 -14.46 5.36
CA VAL A 154 -5.85 -14.64 6.01
C VAL A 154 -6.05 -14.90 7.50
N PRO A 155 -6.26 -16.17 7.91
CA PRO A 155 -6.54 -16.52 9.30
C PRO A 155 -5.48 -16.09 10.31
N LEU A 156 -4.24 -15.89 9.84
CA LEU A 156 -3.14 -15.39 10.66
C LEU A 156 -3.38 -13.96 11.18
N PHE A 157 -4.12 -13.14 10.43
CA PHE A 157 -4.27 -11.71 10.72
C PHE A 157 -5.69 -11.29 11.12
N PHE A 158 -6.71 -12.00 10.67
CA PHE A 158 -8.11 -11.65 10.92
C PHE A 158 -9.03 -12.87 10.80
N SER A 159 -10.16 -12.82 11.51
CA SER A 159 -11.20 -13.84 11.47
C SER A 159 -12.17 -13.60 10.31
N GLY A 160 -12.51 -14.65 9.57
CA GLY A 160 -13.49 -14.57 8.49
C GLY A 160 -12.94 -13.88 7.24
N GLN A 161 -13.86 -13.37 6.42
CA GLN A 161 -13.53 -12.65 5.19
C GLN A 161 -13.25 -11.18 5.51
N LEU A 162 -12.20 -10.63 4.92
CA LEU A 162 -11.92 -9.19 4.98
C LEU A 162 -12.99 -8.40 4.21
N PRO A 163 -13.44 -7.24 4.72
CA PRO A 163 -14.20 -6.29 3.91
C PRO A 163 -13.51 -5.97 2.59
N ASP A 164 -14.29 -5.59 1.59
CA ASP A 164 -13.79 -5.35 0.23
C ASP A 164 -12.87 -4.12 0.16
N PHE A 165 -13.27 -3.04 0.82
CA PHE A 165 -12.51 -1.78 0.91
C PHE A 165 -12.18 -1.47 2.37
N ASN A 166 -10.89 -1.51 2.73
CA ASN A 166 -10.44 -1.18 4.08
C ASN A 166 -9.62 0.11 4.01
N ILE A 167 -10.22 1.21 4.46
CA ILE A 167 -9.61 2.53 4.44
C ILE A 167 -8.90 2.76 5.77
N GLY A 168 -7.64 3.18 5.73
CA GLY A 168 -6.83 3.49 6.90
C GLY A 168 -6.38 4.95 6.92
N THR A 169 -6.64 5.65 8.01
CA THR A 169 -6.25 7.06 8.23
C THR A 169 -5.52 7.29 9.56
N HIS A 170 -4.89 6.24 10.07
CA HIS A 170 -4.24 6.20 11.38
C HIS A 170 -5.18 6.67 12.49
N ASP A 171 -6.40 6.13 12.52
CA ASP A 171 -7.46 6.56 13.45
C ASP A 171 -7.72 8.09 13.37
N GLY A 172 -7.68 8.66 12.16
CA GLY A 172 -7.89 10.08 11.89
C GLY A 172 -6.67 10.98 12.08
N ARG A 173 -5.48 10.42 12.33
CA ARG A 173 -4.25 11.20 12.55
C ARG A 173 -3.49 11.53 11.28
N SER A 174 -3.66 10.75 10.21
CA SER A 174 -2.89 10.93 8.97
C SER A 174 -3.62 11.75 7.90
N ALA A 175 -4.92 12.02 8.07
CA ALA A 175 -5.74 12.78 7.11
C ALA A 175 -6.83 13.56 7.84
N ASP A 176 -7.36 14.60 7.19
CA ASP A 176 -8.52 15.33 7.71
C ASP A 176 -9.75 14.42 7.73
N PRO A 177 -10.61 14.47 8.78
CA PRO A 177 -11.79 13.61 8.88
C PRO A 177 -12.71 13.68 7.66
N ALA A 178 -12.88 14.86 7.05
CA ALA A 178 -13.75 15.00 5.90
C ALA A 178 -13.30 14.19 4.68
N LEU A 179 -11.99 13.90 4.57
CA LEU A 179 -11.49 13.02 3.53
C LEU A 179 -11.93 11.57 3.78
N ALA A 180 -11.82 11.10 5.02
CA ALA A 180 -12.25 9.75 5.40
C ALA A 180 -13.78 9.59 5.25
N ASP A 181 -14.53 10.59 5.70
CA ASP A 181 -16.00 10.61 5.62
C ASP A 181 -16.46 10.56 4.16
N ALA A 182 -15.90 11.40 3.28
CA ALA A 182 -16.25 11.41 1.86
C ALA A 182 -16.00 10.05 1.20
N LEU A 183 -14.88 9.39 1.51
CA LEU A 183 -14.57 8.07 0.97
C LEU A 183 -15.54 7.01 1.48
N MET A 184 -15.87 7.02 2.77
CA MET A 184 -16.84 6.08 3.36
C MET A 184 -18.26 6.30 2.83
N ASP A 185 -18.68 7.55 2.65
CA ASP A 185 -19.99 7.90 2.07
C ASP A 185 -20.09 7.41 0.62
N TYR A 186 -19.04 7.58 -0.17
CA TYR A 186 -18.98 7.03 -1.53
C TYR A 186 -19.11 5.50 -1.50
N CYS A 187 -18.35 4.84 -0.63
CA CYS A 187 -18.42 3.38 -0.48
C CYS A 187 -19.83 2.89 -0.08
N GLY A 188 -20.48 3.56 0.86
CA GLY A 188 -21.82 3.20 1.34
C GLY A 188 -22.95 3.50 0.35
N ALA A 189 -22.79 4.49 -0.52
CA ALA A 189 -23.83 4.92 -1.45
C ALA A 189 -23.76 4.24 -2.83
N GLN A 190 -22.56 3.89 -3.30
CA GLN A 190 -22.33 3.56 -4.72
C GLN A 190 -21.88 2.13 -4.99
N ILE A 191 -21.42 1.39 -3.98
CA ILE A 191 -20.83 0.07 -4.16
C ILE A 191 -21.67 -0.97 -3.41
N ARG A 192 -21.81 -2.18 -3.97
CA ARG A 192 -22.45 -3.32 -3.28
C ARG A 192 -21.50 -3.99 -2.28
N GLU A 193 -20.24 -3.60 -2.37
CA GLU A 193 -19.08 -4.06 -1.66
C GLU A 193 -19.05 -3.52 -0.22
N THR A 194 -18.44 -4.30 0.65
CA THR A 194 -18.31 -3.96 2.07
C THR A 194 -17.14 -3.00 2.29
N ALA A 195 -17.34 -1.96 3.10
CA ALA A 195 -16.28 -1.00 3.42
C ALA A 195 -16.15 -0.79 4.93
N VAL A 196 -14.92 -0.56 5.38
CA VAL A 196 -14.61 -0.22 6.77
C VAL A 196 -13.53 0.85 6.85
N LEU A 197 -13.69 1.77 7.81
CA LEU A 197 -12.69 2.77 8.16
C LEU A 197 -11.94 2.37 9.42
N ASN A 198 -10.61 2.36 9.37
CA ASN A 198 -9.72 2.04 10.48
C ASN A 198 -10.07 0.71 11.18
N GLY A 199 -10.44 -0.31 10.39
CA GLY A 199 -10.70 -1.67 10.85
C GLY A 199 -9.41 -2.43 11.17
N ARG A 200 -9.19 -3.57 10.51
CA ARG A 200 -7.92 -4.32 10.64
C ARG A 200 -6.72 -3.52 10.14
N PHE A 201 -6.91 -2.77 9.06
CA PHE A 201 -5.90 -1.95 8.42
C PHE A 201 -6.19 -0.49 8.72
N LYS A 202 -5.38 0.10 9.59
CA LYS A 202 -5.51 1.52 10.01
C LYS A 202 -4.54 2.44 9.31
N GLY A 203 -3.67 1.91 8.44
CA GLY A 203 -2.51 2.63 7.91
C GLY A 203 -1.20 2.00 8.41
N GLY A 204 -0.33 1.66 7.48
CA GLY A 204 1.01 1.16 7.71
C GLY A 204 2.01 2.24 8.11
N PHE A 205 3.30 1.92 8.11
CA PHE A 205 4.35 2.89 8.42
C PHE A 205 4.28 4.13 7.51
N ILE A 206 4.08 3.95 6.20
CA ILE A 206 4.03 5.04 5.21
C ILE A 206 2.93 6.03 5.58
N THR A 207 1.71 5.55 5.79
CA THR A 207 0.57 6.41 6.14
C THR A 207 0.80 7.15 7.47
N ARG A 208 1.36 6.46 8.47
CA ARG A 208 1.60 7.03 9.81
C ARG A 208 2.75 8.03 9.85
N HIS A 209 3.80 7.77 9.08
CA HIS A 209 5.03 8.56 9.10
C HIS A 209 4.92 9.81 8.23
N TYR A 210 4.28 9.70 7.06
CA TYR A 210 4.17 10.81 6.11
C TYR A 210 2.89 11.62 6.24
N GLY A 211 1.83 11.05 6.81
CA GLY A 211 0.59 11.78 7.07
C GLY A 211 0.79 12.85 8.13
N ASP A 212 0.62 14.10 7.73
CA ASP A 212 0.70 15.27 8.60
C ASP A 212 -0.31 16.34 8.12
N PRO A 213 -1.60 16.16 8.43
CA PRO A 213 -2.67 17.00 7.90
C PRO A 213 -2.55 18.46 8.36
N VAL A 214 -1.91 18.72 9.50
CA VAL A 214 -1.64 20.08 10.00
C VAL A 214 -0.73 20.85 9.04
N TYR A 215 0.20 20.16 8.38
CA TYR A 215 1.10 20.74 7.38
C TYR A 215 0.70 20.38 5.94
N GLY A 216 -0.59 20.09 5.70
CA GLY A 216 -1.15 19.88 4.37
C GLY A 216 -0.72 18.58 3.69
N VAL A 217 -0.23 17.57 4.43
CA VAL A 217 0.05 16.24 3.90
C VAL A 217 -1.00 15.27 4.41
N HIS A 218 -1.97 14.91 3.58
CA HIS A 218 -2.97 13.91 3.94
C HIS A 218 -2.53 12.54 3.43
N ALA A 219 -2.52 11.51 4.26
CA ALA A 219 -2.19 10.14 3.86
C ALA A 219 -3.34 9.20 4.17
N VAL A 220 -3.73 8.42 3.17
CA VAL A 220 -4.81 7.43 3.22
C VAL A 220 -4.25 6.11 2.69
N GLN A 221 -4.43 5.04 3.46
CA GLN A 221 -4.24 3.68 2.96
C GLN A 221 -5.57 3.16 2.41
N LEU A 222 -5.53 2.53 1.24
CA LEU A 222 -6.61 1.66 0.79
C LEU A 222 -6.09 0.24 0.62
N GLU A 223 -6.60 -0.66 1.45
CA GLU A 223 -6.37 -2.10 1.36
C GLU A 223 -7.59 -2.78 0.73
N LEU A 224 -7.39 -3.33 -0.47
CA LEU A 224 -8.42 -4.02 -1.25
C LEU A 224 -8.44 -5.53 -0.97
N ASN A 225 -9.62 -6.12 -0.92
CA ASN A 225 -9.76 -7.57 -1.03
C ASN A 225 -9.43 -8.01 -2.47
N GLN A 226 -8.46 -8.91 -2.65
CA GLN A 226 -8.01 -9.40 -3.96
C GLN A 226 -9.11 -10.11 -4.76
N GLN A 227 -10.15 -10.65 -4.10
CA GLN A 227 -11.31 -11.27 -4.77
C GLN A 227 -12.11 -10.30 -5.63
N LEU A 228 -11.95 -8.98 -5.41
CA LEU A 228 -12.57 -7.92 -6.20
C LEU A 228 -12.05 -7.85 -7.63
N TYR A 229 -10.92 -8.50 -7.95
CA TYR A 229 -10.32 -8.37 -9.27
C TYR A 229 -9.56 -9.61 -9.75
N LEU A 230 -9.36 -10.63 -8.90
CA LEU A 230 -8.75 -11.90 -9.29
C LEU A 230 -9.79 -13.00 -9.52
N ASP A 231 -9.43 -13.96 -10.38
CA ASP A 231 -10.16 -15.21 -10.57
C ASP A 231 -10.03 -16.11 -9.33
N ASP A 232 -8.78 -16.35 -8.91
CA ASP A 232 -8.41 -17.09 -7.70
C ASP A 232 -7.15 -16.47 -7.09
N GLU A 233 -7.30 -15.93 -5.89
CA GLU A 233 -6.23 -15.30 -5.12
C GLU A 233 -5.22 -16.30 -4.50
N ASN A 234 -5.50 -17.60 -4.57
CA ASN A 234 -4.60 -18.65 -4.09
C ASN A 234 -3.63 -19.16 -5.15
N MET A 235 -3.88 -18.85 -6.43
CA MET A 235 -2.99 -19.15 -7.55
C MET A 235 -1.77 -18.22 -7.56
N VAL A 236 -0.60 -18.74 -7.97
CA VAL A 236 0.64 -17.95 -8.05
C VAL A 236 1.37 -18.20 -9.38
N PRO A 237 1.48 -17.19 -10.28
CA PRO A 237 0.81 -15.90 -10.20
C PRO A 237 -0.72 -16.05 -10.37
N PRO A 238 -1.53 -15.22 -9.70
CA PRO A 238 -2.97 -15.24 -9.90
C PRO A 238 -3.34 -14.58 -11.24
N VAL A 239 -4.56 -14.82 -11.71
CA VAL A 239 -5.07 -14.26 -12.97
C VAL A 239 -6.05 -13.12 -12.68
N LEU A 240 -5.87 -11.98 -13.35
CA LEU A 240 -6.82 -10.87 -13.36
C LEU A 240 -8.13 -11.31 -14.01
N HIS A 241 -9.23 -11.16 -13.29
CA HIS A 241 -10.57 -11.34 -13.85
C HIS A 241 -10.95 -10.08 -14.64
N PRO A 242 -11.17 -10.13 -15.98
CA PRO A 242 -11.29 -8.92 -16.79
C PRO A 242 -12.47 -8.01 -16.43
N GLU A 243 -13.65 -8.59 -16.19
CA GLU A 243 -14.86 -7.81 -15.87
C GLU A 243 -14.78 -7.16 -14.49
N LYS A 244 -14.50 -7.95 -13.45
CA LYS A 244 -14.24 -7.48 -12.09
C LYS A 244 -13.19 -6.35 -12.06
N SER A 245 -12.06 -6.53 -12.73
CA SER A 245 -10.99 -5.54 -12.82
C SER A 245 -11.48 -4.22 -13.45
N ARG A 246 -12.31 -4.29 -14.49
CA ARG A 246 -12.88 -3.10 -15.14
C ARG A 246 -13.86 -2.36 -14.23
N GLN A 247 -14.70 -3.10 -13.50
CA GLN A 247 -15.64 -2.54 -12.53
C GLN A 247 -14.89 -1.84 -11.39
N LEU A 248 -13.91 -2.53 -10.79
CA LEU A 248 -13.06 -1.97 -9.75
C LEU A 248 -12.29 -0.74 -10.24
N ALA A 249 -11.75 -0.76 -11.47
CA ALA A 249 -11.05 0.39 -12.02
C ALA A 249 -11.91 1.66 -12.13
N ALA A 250 -13.22 1.51 -12.40
CA ALA A 250 -14.15 2.64 -12.41
C ALA A 250 -14.34 3.22 -11.00
N VAL A 251 -14.52 2.36 -10.00
CA VAL A 251 -14.62 2.74 -8.58
C VAL A 251 -13.35 3.45 -8.11
N LEU A 252 -12.17 2.89 -8.41
CA LEU A 252 -10.89 3.46 -8.01
C LEU A 252 -10.64 4.84 -8.63
N ARG A 253 -11.05 5.04 -9.90
CA ARG A 253 -11.02 6.37 -10.53
C ARG A 253 -11.86 7.36 -9.73
N ASP A 254 -13.10 7.01 -9.44
CA ASP A 254 -14.03 7.90 -8.76
C ASP A 254 -13.55 8.24 -7.34
N LEU A 255 -12.97 7.26 -6.61
CA LEU A 255 -12.35 7.48 -5.30
C LEU A 255 -11.15 8.43 -5.36
N LEU A 256 -10.26 8.29 -6.35
CA LEU A 256 -9.12 9.20 -6.51
C LEU A 256 -9.55 10.61 -6.91
N GLU A 257 -10.55 10.74 -7.78
CA GLU A 257 -11.11 12.04 -8.15
C GLU A 257 -11.82 12.70 -6.95
N LEU A 258 -12.56 11.93 -6.16
CA LEU A 258 -13.18 12.40 -4.93
C LEU A 258 -12.11 12.87 -3.95
N THR A 259 -11.06 12.08 -3.76
CA THR A 259 -9.91 12.43 -2.90
C THR A 259 -9.31 13.79 -3.27
N LEU A 260 -9.05 14.00 -4.56
CA LEU A 260 -8.50 15.26 -5.07
C LEU A 260 -9.46 16.45 -4.81
N ARG A 261 -10.77 16.27 -5.06
CA ARG A 261 -11.78 17.31 -4.81
C ARG A 261 -11.86 17.65 -3.32
N THR A 262 -12.01 16.65 -2.46
CA THR A 262 -12.15 16.84 -1.02
C THR A 262 -10.91 17.47 -0.40
N ALA A 263 -9.71 17.04 -0.79
CA ALA A 263 -8.46 17.66 -0.33
C ALA A 263 -8.35 19.14 -0.74
N ALA A 264 -8.79 19.49 -1.96
CA ALA A 264 -8.83 20.88 -2.40
C ALA A 264 -9.82 21.73 -1.58
N GLU A 265 -10.95 21.16 -1.15
CA GLU A 265 -11.92 21.84 -0.28
C GLU A 265 -11.36 22.03 1.13
N ILE A 266 -10.71 21.01 1.69
CA ILE A 266 -10.02 21.08 2.99
C ILE A 266 -8.98 22.22 2.98
N ALA A 267 -8.15 22.28 1.94
CA ALA A 267 -7.09 23.29 1.82
C ALA A 267 -7.62 24.73 1.69
N ARG A 268 -8.90 24.93 1.35
CA ARG A 268 -9.55 26.24 1.26
C ARG A 268 -10.27 26.67 2.54
N ARG A 269 -10.35 25.80 3.55
CA ARG A 269 -10.98 26.16 4.83
C ARG A 269 -10.23 27.33 5.47
N PRO A 270 -10.93 28.33 6.01
CA PRO A 270 -10.28 29.38 6.78
C PRO A 270 -9.60 28.77 8.01
N SER A 271 -8.36 29.19 8.26
CA SER A 271 -7.57 28.86 9.45
C SER A 271 -8.19 29.39 10.73
#